data_AF-A0A257LIP0-F1
#
_entry.id   AF-A0A257LIP0-F1
#
_cell.length_a   1.000
_cell.length_b   1.000
_cell.length_c   1.000
_cell.angle_alpha   90.00
_cell.angle_beta   90.00
_cell.angle_gamma   90.00
#
_symmetry.space_group_name_H-M   'P 1'
#
loop_
_entity.id
_entity.type
_entity.pdbx_description
1 polymer ?
#
loop_
_entity_poly.entity_id
_entity_poly.type
_entity_poly.pdbx_seq_one_letter_code
_entity_poly.pdbx_strand_id
1 'polypeptide(L)' 'MTRVALRSTLATLVLTACLPGCVVVPAGHRYDAPPGVVVVAPTYAIPAPGYAWRYHAQFGWGWHHPEHGWHRGWR' A
#
# COMPACT_ATOMS: atom_id res chain seq x y z
N MET A 1 -41.44 -23.62 6.72
CA MET A 1 -41.06 -22.26 6.27
C MET A 1 -39.85 -21.67 7.03
N THR A 2 -39.57 -22.09 8.26
CA THR A 2 -38.43 -21.62 9.09
C THR A 2 -37.03 -22.03 8.60
N ARG A 3 -36.89 -23.21 8.00
CA ARG A 3 -35.58 -23.72 7.52
C ARG A 3 -35.05 -23.00 6.26
N VAL A 4 -35.93 -22.45 5.44
CA VAL A 4 -35.55 -21.70 4.22
C VAL A 4 -35.11 -20.29 4.59
N ALA A 5 -35.85 -19.63 5.49
CA ALA A 5 -35.48 -18.31 6.02
C ALA A 5 -34.12 -18.33 6.75
N LEU A 6 -33.83 -19.39 7.51
CA LEU A 6 -32.56 -19.57 8.21
C LEU A 6 -31.37 -19.74 7.25
N ARG A 7 -31.57 -20.41 6.10
CA ARG A 7 -30.53 -20.58 5.08
C ARG A 7 -30.24 -19.28 4.35
N SER A 8 -31.27 -18.48 4.08
CA SER A 8 -31.13 -17.18 3.43
C SER A 8 -30.41 -16.16 4.31
N THR A 9 -30.71 -16.10 5.62
CA THR A 9 -30.00 -15.19 6.53
C THR A 9 -28.52 -15.56 6.70
N LEU A 10 -28.21 -16.85 6.75
CA LEU A 10 -26.83 -17.34 6.78
C LEU A 10 -26.04 -16.95 5.52
N ALA A 11 -26.64 -17.04 4.34
CA ALA A 11 -25.99 -16.66 3.09
C ALA A 11 -25.65 -15.16 3.02
N THR A 12 -26.56 -14.30 3.47
CA THR A 12 -26.33 -12.84 3.50
C THR A 12 -25.21 -12.46 4.48
N LEU A 13 -25.15 -13.13 5.63
CA LEU A 13 -24.10 -12.89 6.64
C LEU A 13 -22.71 -13.23 6.10
N VAL A 14 -22.59 -14.37 5.41
CA VAL A 14 -21.34 -14.82 4.78
C VAL A 14 -20.89 -13.86 3.69
N LEU A 15 -21.82 -13.38 2.85
CA LEU A 15 -21.48 -12.41 1.79
C LEU A 15 -20.94 -11.11 2.38
N THR A 16 -21.56 -10.61 3.45
CA THR A 16 -21.18 -9.35 4.10
C THR A 16 -19.81 -9.45 4.79
N ALA A 17 -19.49 -10.62 5.35
CA ALA A 17 -18.21 -10.89 6.00
C ALA A 17 -17.03 -11.01 5.01
N CYS A 18 -17.29 -11.28 3.73
CA CYS A 18 -16.26 -11.36 2.67
C CYS A 18 -15.88 -10.00 2.05
N LEU A 19 -16.53 -8.91 2.47
CA LEU A 19 -16.24 -7.54 2.04
C LEU A 19 -15.47 -6.71 3.08
N PRO A 20 -14.52 -7.24 3.90
CA PRO A 20 -13.75 -6.37 4.77
C PRO A 20 -12.94 -5.46 3.85
N GLY A 21 -13.33 -4.19 3.82
CA GLY A 21 -12.73 -3.19 2.95
C GLY A 21 -11.24 -3.10 3.21
N CYS A 22 -10.46 -2.91 2.14
CA CYS A 22 -9.03 -2.68 2.22
C CYS A 22 -8.78 -1.52 3.20
N VAL A 23 -8.26 -1.83 4.39
CA VAL A 23 -7.83 -0.81 5.34
C VAL A 23 -6.63 -0.10 4.73
N VAL A 24 -6.82 1.16 4.35
CA VAL A 24 -5.73 2.03 3.93
C VAL A 24 -5.01 2.48 5.20
N VAL A 25 -3.88 1.85 5.50
CA VAL A 25 -2.98 2.30 6.57
C VAL A 25 -2.27 3.57 6.08
N PRO A 26 -2.33 4.69 6.82
CA PRO A 26 -1.49 5.84 6.51
C PRO A 26 -0.03 5.44 6.73
N ALA A 27 0.73 5.39 5.65
CA ALA A 27 2.16 5.19 5.74
C ALA A 27 2.77 6.42 6.43
N GLY A 28 3.15 6.28 7.69
CA GLY A 28 4.04 7.23 8.37
C GLY A 28 5.42 7.16 7.72
N HIS A 29 5.57 7.75 6.54
CA HIS A 29 6.83 7.76 5.82
C HIS A 29 7.77 8.78 6.45
N ARG A 30 8.82 8.27 7.10
CA ARG A 30 10.01 9.05 7.42
C ARG A 30 10.77 9.23 6.11
N TYR A 31 10.71 10.43 5.54
CA TYR A 31 11.44 10.77 4.32
C TYR A 31 12.87 11.13 4.69
N ASP A 32 13.79 10.18 4.58
CA ASP A 32 15.22 10.45 4.80
C ASP A 32 15.81 11.13 3.56
N ALA A 33 15.67 12.46 3.50
CA ALA A 33 16.33 13.29 2.50
C ALA A 33 17.73 13.73 2.99
N PRO A 34 18.76 13.65 2.14
CA PRO A 34 20.05 14.29 2.43
C PRO A 34 19.89 15.81 2.62
N PRO A 35 20.77 16.46 3.40
CA PRO A 35 20.77 17.91 3.54
C PRO A 35 20.79 18.62 2.18
N GLY A 36 19.93 19.61 2.00
CA GLY A 36 19.82 20.38 0.75
C GLY A 36 18.95 19.74 -0.34
N VAL A 37 18.42 18.53 -0.13
CA VAL A 37 17.47 17.91 -1.06
C VAL A 37 16.04 18.20 -0.61
N VAL A 38 15.26 18.83 -1.49
CA VAL A 38 13.83 19.05 -1.26
C VAL A 38 13.11 17.71 -1.27
N VAL A 39 12.28 17.46 -0.24
CA VAL A 39 11.38 16.30 -0.23
C VAL A 39 10.27 16.52 -1.25
N VAL A 40 10.19 15.64 -2.25
CA VAL A 40 9.12 15.64 -3.24
C VAL A 40 8.17 14.51 -2.87
N ALA A 41 6.87 14.79 -2.79
CA ALA A 41 5.88 13.75 -2.50
C ALA A 41 5.78 12.72 -3.66
N PRO A 42 5.40 11.46 -3.37
CA PRO A 42 5.17 10.47 -4.42
C PRO A 42 4.14 10.94 -5.44
N THR A 43 4.46 10.80 -6.73
CA THR A 43 3.54 11.13 -7.84
C THR A 43 2.70 9.94 -8.30
N TYR A 44 2.90 8.76 -7.70
CA TYR A 44 2.20 7.53 -8.04
C TYR A 44 2.14 6.59 -6.83
N ALA A 45 1.23 5.61 -6.89
CA ALA A 45 0.97 4.69 -5.79
C ALA A 45 2.20 3.86 -5.39
N ILE A 46 2.21 3.43 -4.12
CA ILE A 46 3.19 2.48 -3.61
C ILE A 46 3.07 1.14 -4.36
N PRO A 47 4.17 0.54 -4.86
CA PRO A 47 4.11 -0.67 -5.68
C PRO A 47 3.61 -1.90 -4.92
N ALA A 48 4.05 -2.05 -3.66
CA ALA A 48 3.71 -3.15 -2.77
C ALA A 48 4.10 -2.78 -1.32
N PRO A 49 3.65 -3.53 -0.30
CA PRO A 49 4.16 -3.39 1.06
C PRO A 49 5.69 -3.48 1.13
N GLY A 50 6.31 -2.73 2.04
CA GLY A 50 7.77 -2.73 2.24
C GLY A 50 8.55 -1.72 1.40
N TYR A 51 7.93 -1.10 0.39
CA TYR A 51 8.55 0.00 -0.35
C TYR A 51 8.52 1.30 0.46
N ALA A 52 9.65 2.02 0.46
CA ALA A 52 9.77 3.34 1.06
C ALA A 52 10.11 4.39 -0.01
N TRP A 53 9.54 5.59 0.13
CA TRP A 53 9.87 6.71 -0.74
C TRP A 53 11.21 7.32 -0.32
N ARG A 54 12.23 7.17 -1.16
CA ARG A 54 13.63 7.52 -0.85
C ARG A 54 14.26 8.34 -1.98
N TYR A 55 15.30 9.08 -1.63
CA TYR A 55 16.10 9.82 -2.60
C TYR A 55 17.22 8.95 -3.19
N HIS A 56 17.28 8.89 -4.52
CA HIS A 56 18.36 8.30 -5.31
C HIS A 56 19.23 9.42 -5.88
N ALA A 57 20.55 9.33 -5.75
CA ALA A 57 21.46 10.41 -6.18
C ALA A 57 21.36 10.74 -7.68
N GLN A 58 21.26 9.72 -8.54
CA GLN A 58 21.16 9.91 -10.00
C GLN A 58 19.73 10.15 -10.53
N PHE A 59 18.71 9.50 -9.96
CA PHE A 59 17.35 9.51 -10.52
C PHE A 59 16.35 10.33 -9.68
N GLY A 60 16.76 10.86 -8.53
CA GLY A 60 15.89 11.62 -7.63
C GLY A 60 14.97 10.74 -6.78
N TRP A 61 13.75 11.20 -6.51
CA TRP A 61 12.83 10.53 -5.61
C TRP A 61 12.13 9.31 -6.25
N GLY A 62 12.16 8.18 -5.55
CA GLY A 62 11.55 6.92 -6.02
C GLY A 62 11.24 5.93 -4.91
N TRP A 63 10.57 4.83 -5.26
CA TRP A 63 10.28 3.74 -4.33
C TRP A 63 11.47 2.78 -4.24
N HIS A 64 11.91 2.47 -3.04
CA HIS A 64 12.98 1.52 -2.75
C HIS A 64 12.51 0.45 -1.76
N HIS A 65 12.75 -0.81 -2.09
CA HIS A 65 12.57 -1.96 -1.21
C HIS A 65 13.95 -2.44 -0.72
N PRO A 66 14.13 -2.75 0.58
CA PRO A 66 15.41 -3.23 1.10
C PRO A 66 15.90 -4.51 0.42
N GLU A 67 14.99 -5.42 0.06
CA GLU A 67 15.33 -6.72 -0.55
C GLU A 67 15.25 -6.72 -2.09
N HIS A 68 14.45 -5.83 -2.69
CA HIS A 68 14.21 -5.82 -4.14
C HIS A 68 14.85 -4.61 -4.85
N GLY A 69 15.44 -3.70 -4.08
CA GLY A 69 16.08 -2.49 -4.61
C GLY A 69 15.06 -1.46 -5.10
N TRP A 70 15.47 -0.67 -6.09
CA TRP A 70 14.66 0.43 -6.61
C TRP A 70 13.59 -0.04 -7.61
N HIS A 71 12.40 0.51 -7.45
CA HIS A 71 11.32 0.34 -8.41
C HIS A 71 11.66 1.01 -9.76
N ARG A 72 11.04 0.54 -10.85
CA ARG A 72 11.31 1.00 -12.24
C ARG A 72 12.73 0.70 -12.76
N GLY A 73 13.46 -0.23 -12.12
CA GLY A 73 14.73 -0.71 -12.63
C GLY A 73 15.89 0.28 -12.48
N TRP A 74 15.77 1.25 -11.57
CA TRP A 74 16.88 2.13 -11.21
C TRP A 74 17.98 1.33 -10.51
N ARG A 75 19.24 1.66 -10.77
CA ARG A 75 20.42 0.95 -10.26
C ARG A 75 21.46 1.95 -9.79
#